data_AF-A0A258U7Z6-F1
#
_entry.id   AF-A0A258U7Z6-F1
#
_cell.length_a   1.000
_cell.length_b   1.000
_cell.length_c   1.000
_cell.angle_alpha   90.00
_cell.angle_beta   90.00
_cell.angle_gamma   90.00
#
_symmetry.space_group_name_H-M   'P 1'
#
loop_
_entity.id
_entity.type
_entity.pdbx_description
1 polymer ?
#
loop_
_entity_poly.entity_id
_entity_poly.type
_entity_poly.pdbx_seq_one_letter_code
_entity_poly.pdbx_strand_id
1 'polypeptide(L)'
;MNDNDKHSSLLKKERLFNKIAVDKQSSFLVTWWLAIAQSLKDGNCVWELEYLDVIADSQYDFWIEKLNQDPWSSFSFSRSVIQIGDKYWVHDMLYLKYPSVLPLRYLPDLEKFCSKSNDYIGVLKEITAWLVLNNQAVFLFYIRMSPVIKINLYDLLILNLEAILPAEEDVAIMAIDGSWLIFKSMEGEWVFGRL
;
A
#
# COMPACT_ATOMS: atom_id res chain seq x y z
N MET A 1 -24.19 -42.19 0.42
CA MET A 1 -23.81 -40.82 0.84
C MET A 1 -24.59 -39.87 -0.04
N ASN A 2 -25.47 -39.06 0.53
CA ASN A 2 -26.46 -38.28 -0.22
C ASN A 2 -25.77 -37.06 -0.87
N ASP A 3 -26.14 -36.66 -2.09
CA ASP A 3 -25.48 -35.55 -2.80
C ASP A 3 -25.58 -34.22 -2.04
N ASN A 4 -26.64 -34.05 -1.25
CA ASN A 4 -26.82 -32.92 -0.33
C ASN A 4 -25.76 -32.88 0.79
N ASP A 5 -25.36 -34.03 1.33
CA ASP A 5 -24.34 -34.11 2.39
C ASP A 5 -22.96 -33.77 1.82
N LYS A 6 -22.70 -34.19 0.58
CA LYS A 6 -21.46 -33.89 -0.13
C LYS A 6 -21.34 -32.41 -0.47
N HIS A 7 -22.41 -31.78 -0.96
CA HIS A 7 -22.44 -30.34 -1.25
C HIS A 7 -22.27 -29.49 0.01
N SER A 8 -22.97 -29.84 1.11
CA SER A 8 -22.82 -29.17 2.41
C SER A 8 -21.40 -29.28 2.98
N SER A 9 -20.77 -30.44 2.86
CA SER A 9 -19.38 -30.65 3.30
C SER A 9 -18.38 -29.81 2.49
N LEU A 10 -18.57 -29.71 1.17
CA LEU A 10 -17.72 -28.89 0.30
C LEU A 10 -17.81 -27.40 0.64
N LEU A 11 -19.03 -26.86 0.83
CA LEU A 11 -19.24 -25.46 1.21
C LEU A 11 -18.60 -25.13 2.57
N LYS A 12 -18.70 -26.04 3.55
CA LYS A 12 -18.03 -25.87 4.86
C LYS A 12 -16.51 -25.83 4.71
N LYS A 13 -15.96 -26.67 3.83
CA LYS A 13 -14.51 -26.75 3.58
C LYS A 13 -14.00 -25.47 2.92
N GLU A 14 -14.71 -24.98 1.90
CA GLU A 14 -14.39 -23.73 1.21
C GLU A 14 -14.46 -22.53 2.15
N ARG A 15 -15.53 -22.46 2.95
CA ARG A 15 -15.70 -21.43 3.98
C ARG A 15 -14.53 -21.42 4.98
N LEU A 16 -14.08 -22.60 5.42
CA LEU A 16 -12.93 -22.72 6.31
C LEU A 16 -11.63 -22.27 5.65
N PHE A 17 -11.40 -22.63 4.37
CA PHE A 17 -10.21 -22.19 3.64
C PHE A 17 -10.15 -20.67 3.48
N ASN A 18 -11.28 -20.04 3.13
CA ASN A 18 -11.35 -18.58 3.01
C ASN A 18 -11.06 -17.90 4.35
N LYS A 19 -11.63 -18.40 5.45
CA LYS A 19 -11.32 -17.90 6.79
C LYS A 19 -9.82 -17.98 7.11
N ILE A 20 -9.21 -19.14 6.87
CA ILE A 20 -7.77 -19.34 7.11
C ILE A 20 -6.92 -18.41 6.23
N ALA A 21 -7.31 -18.20 4.98
CA ALA A 21 -6.60 -17.28 4.07
C ALA A 21 -6.63 -15.85 4.61
N VAL A 22 -7.81 -15.36 5.01
CA VAL A 22 -8.00 -14.04 5.62
C VAL A 22 -7.22 -13.91 6.93
N ASP A 23 -7.26 -14.92 7.80
CA ASP A 23 -6.50 -14.94 9.06
C ASP A 23 -4.99 -14.77 8.81
N LYS A 24 -4.44 -15.49 7.81
CA LYS A 24 -3.03 -15.41 7.43
C LYS A 24 -2.67 -14.04 6.87
N GLN A 25 -3.46 -13.53 5.94
CA GLN A 25 -3.23 -12.25 5.28
C GLN A 25 -3.34 -11.08 6.27
N SER A 26 -4.39 -11.09 7.10
CA SER A 26 -4.54 -10.13 8.21
C SER A 26 -3.34 -10.18 9.14
N SER A 27 -2.90 -11.38 9.56
CA SER A 27 -1.76 -11.50 10.47
C SER A 27 -0.47 -10.98 9.84
N PHE A 28 -0.26 -11.23 8.55
CA PHE A 28 0.87 -10.68 7.80
C PHE A 28 0.84 -9.15 7.80
N LEU A 29 -0.28 -8.53 7.38
CA LEU A 29 -0.38 -7.05 7.39
C LEU A 29 -0.18 -6.49 8.80
N VAL A 30 -0.76 -7.10 9.83
CA VAL A 30 -0.58 -6.69 11.24
C VAL A 30 0.89 -6.56 11.62
N THR A 31 1.76 -7.46 11.15
CA THR A 31 3.17 -7.48 11.60
C THR A 31 4.01 -6.30 11.15
N TRP A 32 3.67 -5.64 10.04
CA TRP A 32 4.49 -4.56 9.49
C TRP A 32 3.72 -3.25 9.28
N TRP A 33 2.44 -3.34 8.87
CA TRP A 33 1.65 -2.17 8.50
C TRP A 33 1.19 -1.35 9.72
N LEU A 34 0.89 -1.99 10.85
CA LEU A 34 0.33 -1.26 12.00
C LEU A 34 1.26 -0.19 12.55
N ALA A 35 2.57 -0.42 12.53
CA ALA A 35 3.54 0.58 12.96
C ALA A 35 3.49 1.83 12.07
N ILE A 36 3.29 1.63 10.77
CA ILE A 36 3.17 2.70 9.78
C ILE A 36 1.84 3.43 9.98
N ALA A 37 0.73 2.70 10.08
CA ALA A 37 -0.60 3.27 10.34
C ALA A 37 -0.62 4.10 11.64
N GLN A 38 0.02 3.60 12.70
CA GLN A 38 0.14 4.29 13.97
C GLN A 38 0.99 5.56 13.83
N SER A 39 2.11 5.50 13.10
CA SER A 39 2.93 6.68 12.80
C SER A 39 2.17 7.75 12.03
N LEU A 40 1.33 7.36 11.06
CA LEU A 40 0.45 8.27 10.34
C LEU A 40 -0.62 8.90 11.26
N LYS A 41 -1.20 8.11 12.16
CA LYS A 41 -2.19 8.55 13.15
C LYS A 41 -1.59 9.56 14.14
N ASP A 42 -0.41 9.27 14.67
CA ASP A 42 0.27 10.13 15.65
C ASP A 42 0.80 11.43 15.04
N GLY A 43 1.05 11.44 13.73
CA GLY A 43 1.46 12.62 12.98
C GLY A 43 0.37 13.68 12.75
N ASN A 44 -0.85 13.48 13.25
CA ASN A 44 -2.00 14.39 13.06
C ASN A 44 -2.28 14.78 11.60
N CYS A 45 -1.92 13.93 10.65
CA CYS A 45 -2.15 14.15 9.23
C CYS A 45 -3.50 13.57 8.80
N VAL A 46 -4.12 14.18 7.78
CA VAL A 46 -5.34 13.62 7.18
C VAL A 46 -4.93 12.60 6.13
N TRP A 47 -5.24 11.33 6.39
CA TRP A 47 -4.99 10.23 5.47
C TRP A 47 -6.20 9.30 5.44
N GLU A 48 -6.35 8.59 4.33
CA GLU A 48 -7.31 7.51 4.17
C GLU A 48 -6.64 6.33 3.46
N LEU A 49 -7.20 5.14 3.60
CA LEU A 49 -6.81 4.02 2.77
C LEU A 49 -7.65 4.06 1.50
N GLU A 50 -6.99 4.07 0.34
CA GLU A 50 -7.65 3.77 -0.92
C GLU A 50 -8.12 2.30 -0.90
N TYR A 51 -7.24 1.41 -0.44
CA TYR A 51 -7.59 0.07 -0.02
C TYR A 51 -6.55 -0.47 0.96
N LEU A 52 -7.02 -1.28 1.92
CA LEU A 52 -6.21 -2.17 2.73
C LEU A 52 -5.87 -3.44 1.95
N ASP A 53 -6.82 -3.96 1.18
CA ASP A 53 -6.63 -5.17 0.38
C ASP A 53 -7.67 -5.31 -0.74
N VAL A 54 -7.33 -6.13 -1.74
CA VAL A 54 -8.22 -6.54 -2.83
C VAL A 54 -8.39 -8.05 -2.77
N ILE A 55 -9.63 -8.51 -2.63
CA ILE A 55 -9.93 -9.89 -2.27
C ILE A 55 -11.04 -10.50 -3.13
N ALA A 56 -11.15 -11.83 -3.10
CA ALA A 56 -12.31 -12.50 -3.67
C ALA A 56 -13.57 -12.21 -2.84
N ASP A 57 -14.73 -12.17 -3.50
CA ASP A 57 -16.05 -11.96 -2.86
C ASP A 57 -16.28 -12.94 -1.70
N SER A 58 -15.88 -14.20 -1.87
CA SER A 58 -16.01 -15.27 -0.88
C SER A 58 -15.18 -15.07 0.40
N GLN A 59 -14.30 -14.07 0.44
CA GLN A 59 -13.46 -13.69 1.58
C GLN A 59 -13.98 -12.44 2.31
N TYR A 60 -14.90 -11.69 1.71
CA TYR A 60 -15.27 -10.34 2.16
C TYR A 60 -15.82 -10.31 3.58
N ASP A 61 -16.82 -11.15 3.89
CA ASP A 61 -17.42 -11.17 5.22
C ASP A 61 -16.41 -11.48 6.34
N PHE A 62 -15.41 -12.34 6.05
CA PHE A 62 -14.35 -12.64 7.01
C PHE A 62 -13.43 -11.44 7.26
N TRP A 63 -13.12 -10.68 6.20
CA TRP A 63 -12.34 -9.45 6.33
C TRP A 63 -13.09 -8.38 7.09
N ILE A 64 -14.38 -8.20 6.84
CA ILE A 64 -15.21 -7.28 7.61
C ILE A 64 -15.28 -7.70 9.07
N GLU A 65 -15.40 -9.00 9.37
CA GLU A 65 -15.31 -9.51 10.75
C GLU A 65 -13.95 -9.12 11.38
N LYS A 66 -12.84 -9.29 10.65
CA LYS A 66 -11.49 -8.94 11.12
C LYS A 66 -11.29 -7.46 11.39
N LEU A 67 -11.82 -6.58 10.55
CA LEU A 67 -11.70 -5.13 10.76
C LEU A 67 -12.37 -4.66 12.05
N ASN A 68 -13.36 -5.42 12.55
CA ASN A 68 -14.04 -5.13 13.82
C ASN A 68 -13.35 -5.75 15.04
N GLN A 69 -12.22 -6.45 14.84
CA GLN A 69 -11.44 -7.10 15.90
C GLN A 69 -10.12 -6.35 16.12
N ASP A 70 -9.52 -6.52 17.29
CA ASP A 70 -8.17 -6.04 17.54
C ASP A 70 -7.16 -6.75 16.62
N PRO A 71 -6.14 -6.04 16.12
CA PRO A 71 -5.79 -4.64 16.39
C PRO A 71 -6.47 -3.61 15.44
N TRP A 72 -7.22 -4.08 14.44
CA TRP A 72 -7.79 -3.24 13.38
C TRP A 72 -8.87 -2.26 13.84
N SER A 73 -9.66 -2.67 14.82
CA SER A 73 -10.70 -1.89 15.50
C SER A 73 -10.22 -0.48 15.93
N SER A 74 -8.93 -0.31 16.19
CA SER A 74 -8.31 0.95 16.66
C SER A 74 -8.15 2.04 15.60
N PHE A 75 -8.36 1.73 14.31
CA PHE A 75 -8.14 2.64 13.17
C PHE A 75 -9.42 3.17 12.51
N SER A 76 -10.62 2.78 12.98
CA SER A 76 -11.91 3.26 12.45
C SER A 76 -12.03 3.17 10.92
N PHE A 77 -11.54 2.09 10.32
CA PHE A 77 -11.58 1.92 8.86
C PHE A 77 -13.00 1.73 8.32
N SER A 78 -13.29 2.38 7.18
CA SER A 78 -14.49 2.08 6.39
C SER A 78 -14.41 0.66 5.82
N ARG A 79 -15.55 0.01 5.61
CA ARG A 79 -15.59 -1.29 4.91
C ARG A 79 -15.06 -1.21 3.48
N SER A 80 -15.15 -0.03 2.86
CA SER A 80 -14.66 0.22 1.50
C SER A 80 -13.17 0.03 1.31
N VAL A 81 -12.39 -0.02 2.40
CA VAL A 81 -10.94 -0.32 2.31
C VAL A 81 -10.68 -1.76 1.88
N ILE A 82 -11.67 -2.65 2.02
CA ILE A 82 -11.59 -4.01 1.49
C ILE A 82 -12.34 -4.02 0.17
N GLN A 83 -11.60 -4.09 -0.93
CA GLN A 83 -12.17 -4.09 -2.26
C GLN A 83 -12.39 -5.53 -2.74
N ILE A 84 -13.50 -5.78 -3.42
CA ILE A 84 -13.75 -7.06 -4.07
C ILE A 84 -13.25 -6.95 -5.52
N GLY A 85 -12.33 -7.82 -5.91
CA GLY A 85 -11.74 -7.81 -7.24
C GLY A 85 -10.58 -8.79 -7.38
N ASP A 86 -9.91 -8.73 -8.52
CA ASP A 86 -8.76 -9.57 -8.88
C ASP A 86 -7.47 -8.76 -9.09
N LYS A 87 -7.54 -7.43 -8.98
CA LYS A 87 -6.46 -6.52 -9.36
C LYS A 87 -6.26 -5.38 -8.37
N TYR A 88 -5.00 -5.14 -8.05
CA TYR A 88 -4.56 -3.96 -7.31
C TYR A 88 -4.40 -2.80 -8.27
N TRP A 89 -5.48 -2.07 -8.55
CA TRP A 89 -5.55 -1.12 -9.65
C TRP A 89 -4.49 0.00 -9.61
N VAL A 90 -4.06 0.44 -8.42
CA VAL A 90 -2.99 1.44 -8.27
C VAL A 90 -1.62 0.86 -8.66
N HIS A 91 -1.39 -0.41 -8.35
CA HIS A 91 -0.17 -1.12 -8.74
C HIS A 91 -0.18 -1.39 -10.25
N ASP A 92 -1.32 -1.80 -10.80
CA ASP A 92 -1.48 -1.94 -12.25
C ASP A 92 -1.22 -0.62 -12.99
N MET A 93 -1.73 0.51 -12.44
CA MET A 93 -1.45 1.84 -12.97
C MET A 93 0.04 2.15 -12.94
N LEU A 94 0.73 1.86 -11.82
CA LEU A 94 2.17 2.03 -11.70
C LEU A 94 2.91 1.25 -12.79
N TYR A 95 2.65 -0.05 -12.93
CA TYR A 95 3.35 -0.89 -13.90
C TYR A 95 3.06 -0.52 -15.35
N LEU A 96 1.85 -0.04 -15.64
CA LEU A 96 1.46 0.42 -16.97
C LEU A 96 2.16 1.73 -17.35
N LYS A 97 2.23 2.68 -16.40
CA LYS A 97 2.76 4.02 -16.63
C LYS A 97 4.27 4.10 -16.49
N TYR A 98 4.83 3.36 -15.55
CA TYR A 98 6.24 3.35 -15.19
C TYR A 98 6.76 1.90 -15.20
N PRO A 99 6.98 1.31 -16.38
CA PRO A 99 7.45 -0.07 -16.48
C PRO A 99 8.86 -0.22 -15.87
N SER A 100 9.14 -1.41 -15.34
CA SER A 100 10.49 -1.73 -14.81
C SER A 100 11.49 -1.90 -15.94
N VAL A 101 12.72 -1.42 -15.72
CA VAL A 101 13.88 -1.70 -16.60
C VAL A 101 14.68 -2.93 -16.17
N LEU A 102 14.46 -3.41 -14.95
CA LEU A 102 15.20 -4.53 -14.39
C LEU A 102 14.34 -5.82 -14.39
N PRO A 103 14.94 -6.98 -14.72
CA PRO A 103 14.21 -8.24 -14.81
C PRO A 103 13.93 -8.91 -13.45
N LEU A 104 14.73 -8.62 -12.43
CA LEU A 104 14.68 -9.31 -11.13
C LEU A 104 14.08 -8.48 -10.00
N ARG A 105 13.93 -7.16 -10.20
CA ARG A 105 13.29 -6.25 -9.25
C ARG A 105 12.58 -5.14 -10.01
N TYR A 106 11.66 -4.46 -9.33
CA TYR A 106 11.03 -3.27 -9.89
C TYR A 106 11.97 -2.07 -9.73
N LEU A 107 12.30 -1.43 -10.86
CA LEU A 107 12.97 -0.13 -10.89
C LEU A 107 12.49 0.59 -12.16
N PRO A 108 11.72 1.69 -12.04
CA PRO A 108 11.23 2.40 -13.21
C PRO A 108 12.38 3.16 -13.91
N ASP A 109 12.27 3.33 -15.24
CA ASP A 109 13.23 4.10 -16.05
C ASP A 109 13.06 5.61 -15.84
N LEU A 110 13.52 6.10 -14.69
CA LEU A 110 13.35 7.49 -14.28
C LEU A 110 14.67 8.12 -13.86
N GLU A 111 14.67 9.44 -13.74
CA GLU A 111 15.85 10.20 -13.33
C GLU A 111 16.28 9.76 -11.92
N LYS A 112 17.55 9.39 -11.77
CA LYS A 112 18.11 8.98 -10.48
C LYS A 112 18.49 10.18 -9.64
N PHE A 113 18.03 10.20 -8.40
CA PHE A 113 18.44 11.17 -7.40
C PHE A 113 19.66 10.64 -6.63
N CYS A 114 20.83 11.24 -6.85
CA CYS A 114 22.04 10.88 -6.12
C CYS A 114 22.09 11.61 -4.76
N SER A 115 21.39 11.09 -3.76
CA SER A 115 21.59 11.53 -2.38
C SER A 115 22.65 10.69 -1.69
N LYS A 116 23.63 11.34 -1.05
CA LYS A 116 24.52 10.69 -0.05
C LYS A 116 23.96 10.82 1.37
N SER A 117 22.75 11.36 1.52
CA SER A 117 22.14 11.67 2.79
C SER A 117 21.09 10.63 3.16
N ASN A 118 21.10 10.19 4.42
CA ASN A 118 20.02 9.41 5.02
C ASN A 118 18.80 10.29 5.37
N ASP A 119 18.82 11.59 5.04
CA ASP A 119 17.71 12.52 5.27
C ASP A 119 16.60 12.33 4.21
N TYR A 120 15.65 11.42 4.47
CA TYR A 120 14.52 11.18 3.57
C TYR A 120 13.64 12.41 3.37
N ILE A 121 13.51 13.27 4.39
CA ILE A 121 12.72 14.49 4.29
C ILE A 121 13.40 15.48 3.36
N GLY A 122 14.72 15.66 3.51
CA GLY A 122 15.53 16.48 2.62
C GLY A 122 15.43 16.00 1.16
N VAL A 123 15.61 14.70 0.93
CA VAL A 123 15.48 14.09 -0.41
C VAL A 123 14.09 14.34 -1.01
N LEU A 124 13.02 14.09 -0.25
CA LEU A 124 11.67 14.28 -0.76
C LEU A 124 11.37 15.76 -1.04
N LYS A 125 11.87 16.69 -0.20
CA LYS A 125 11.77 18.15 -0.46
C LYS A 125 12.50 18.57 -1.73
N GLU A 126 13.69 18.04 -1.97
CA GLU A 126 14.47 18.35 -3.16
C GLU A 126 13.78 17.82 -4.42
N ILE A 127 13.31 16.56 -4.40
CA ILE A 127 12.58 15.97 -5.53
C ILE A 127 11.27 16.72 -5.80
N THR A 128 10.49 17.04 -4.76
CA THR A 128 9.24 17.80 -4.93
C THR A 128 9.47 19.20 -5.49
N ALA A 129 10.56 19.87 -5.09
CA ALA A 129 10.96 21.15 -5.65
C ALA A 129 11.44 21.04 -7.11
N TRP A 130 12.24 20.02 -7.42
CA TRP A 130 12.73 19.74 -8.78
C TRP A 130 11.59 19.48 -9.75
N LEU A 131 10.62 18.67 -9.32
CA LEU A 131 9.41 18.39 -10.06
C LEU A 131 8.38 19.52 -9.98
N VAL A 132 8.62 20.62 -9.27
CA VAL A 132 7.68 21.74 -9.09
C VAL A 132 6.28 21.24 -8.68
N LEU A 133 6.23 20.36 -7.69
CA LEU A 133 4.98 19.75 -7.22
C LEU A 133 4.27 20.66 -6.21
N ASN A 134 3.03 20.99 -6.52
CA ASN A 134 2.12 21.63 -5.56
C ASN A 134 1.56 20.60 -4.58
N ASN A 135 1.05 21.08 -3.44
CA ASN A 135 0.32 20.23 -2.52
C ASN A 135 -0.90 19.62 -3.22
N GLN A 136 -1.01 18.31 -3.18
CA GLN A 136 -2.07 17.52 -3.79
C GLN A 136 -2.18 16.19 -3.05
N ALA A 137 -3.33 15.52 -3.17
CA ALA A 137 -3.45 14.15 -2.70
C ALA A 137 -2.65 13.21 -3.61
N VAL A 138 -1.94 12.28 -2.99
CA VAL A 138 -1.04 11.32 -3.63
C VAL A 138 -1.31 9.92 -3.10
N PHE A 139 -0.95 8.91 -3.88
CA PHE A 139 -0.84 7.55 -3.41
C PHE A 139 0.54 7.29 -2.82
N LEU A 140 0.58 6.69 -1.64
CA LEU A 140 1.77 6.15 -0.99
C LEU A 140 1.54 4.64 -0.81
N PHE A 141 2.40 3.81 -1.38
CA PHE A 141 2.23 2.36 -1.36
C PHE A 141 3.53 1.59 -1.58
N TYR A 142 3.49 0.30 -1.31
CA TYR A 142 4.64 -0.60 -1.35
C TYR A 142 4.50 -1.52 -2.56
N ILE A 143 5.55 -1.68 -3.37
CA ILE A 143 5.44 -2.38 -4.66
C ILE A 143 4.93 -3.82 -4.54
N ARG A 144 5.30 -4.48 -3.45
CA ARG A 144 5.06 -5.91 -3.25
C ARG A 144 3.80 -6.20 -2.44
N MET A 145 3.14 -5.19 -1.89
CA MET A 145 2.08 -5.39 -0.90
C MET A 145 1.14 -4.18 -0.76
N SER A 146 -0.12 -4.49 -0.44
CA SER A 146 -1.07 -3.51 0.09
C SER A 146 -0.66 -3.10 1.52
N PRO A 147 -1.12 -1.97 2.08
CA PRO A 147 -2.17 -1.08 1.58
C PRO A 147 -1.68 -0.02 0.59
N VAL A 148 -2.66 0.66 -0.02
CA VAL A 148 -2.46 1.97 -0.64
C VAL A 148 -3.04 3.04 0.26
N ILE A 149 -2.18 3.96 0.68
CA ILE A 149 -2.54 5.14 1.44
C ILE A 149 -2.77 6.30 0.48
N LYS A 150 -3.81 7.07 0.74
CA LYS A 150 -4.02 8.37 0.13
C LYS A 150 -3.81 9.47 1.17
N ILE A 151 -2.89 10.37 0.88
CA ILE A 151 -2.44 11.43 1.81
C ILE A 151 -2.04 12.67 1.01
N ASN A 152 -2.06 13.86 1.61
CA ASN A 152 -1.51 15.03 0.95
C ASN A 152 0.02 14.98 0.91
N LEU A 153 0.59 15.42 -0.21
CA LEU A 153 2.04 15.46 -0.41
C LEU A 153 2.76 16.27 0.67
N TYR A 154 2.20 17.40 1.11
CA TYR A 154 2.88 18.22 2.14
C TYR A 154 2.75 17.63 3.54
N ASP A 155 1.72 16.82 3.80
CA ASP A 155 1.60 16.08 5.06
C ASP A 155 2.73 15.03 5.16
N LEU A 156 3.12 14.38 4.04
CA LEU A 156 4.30 13.50 4.02
C LEU A 156 5.60 14.22 4.42
N LEU A 157 5.75 15.51 4.08
CA LEU A 157 6.97 16.28 4.34
C LEU A 157 7.16 16.66 5.82
N ILE A 158 6.15 16.47 6.66
CA ILE A 158 6.19 16.74 8.11
C ILE A 158 6.15 15.46 8.96
N LEU A 159 5.93 14.31 8.34
CA LEU A 159 5.85 13.02 9.01
C LEU A 159 7.24 12.42 9.25
N ASN A 160 7.32 11.44 10.16
CA ASN A 160 8.50 10.62 10.32
C ASN A 160 8.63 9.66 9.14
N LEU A 161 9.29 10.12 8.06
CA LEU A 161 9.45 9.34 6.84
C LEU A 161 10.26 8.06 7.03
N GLU A 162 11.13 7.94 8.03
CA GLU A 162 11.86 6.69 8.28
C GLU A 162 10.92 5.57 8.73
N ALA A 163 9.87 5.91 9.49
CA ALA A 163 8.86 4.96 9.92
C ALA A 163 7.90 4.55 8.78
N ILE A 164 7.69 5.45 7.82
CA ILE A 164 6.71 5.28 6.73
C ILE A 164 7.37 4.73 5.45
N LEU A 165 8.65 5.01 5.25
CA LEU A 165 9.46 4.55 4.11
C LEU A 165 10.53 3.57 4.62
N PRO A 166 10.14 2.38 5.12
CA PRO A 166 11.08 1.43 5.71
C PRO A 166 12.19 1.08 4.71
N ALA A 167 13.41 0.94 5.22
CA ALA A 167 14.61 0.69 4.39
C ALA A 167 14.44 -0.54 3.49
N GLU A 168 13.77 -1.58 3.99
CA GLU A 168 13.68 -2.90 3.34
C GLU A 168 12.53 -3.05 2.34
N GLU A 169 11.82 -1.97 2.05
CA GLU A 169 10.75 -1.95 1.07
C GLU A 169 11.03 -0.98 -0.08
N ASP A 170 10.52 -1.39 -1.24
CA ASP A 170 10.34 -0.54 -2.41
C ASP A 170 9.04 0.25 -2.22
N VAL A 171 9.13 1.58 -2.21
CA VAL A 171 8.02 2.48 -1.90
C VAL A 171 7.79 3.47 -3.04
N ALA A 172 6.54 3.62 -3.44
CA ALA A 172 6.10 4.56 -4.44
C ALA A 172 5.26 5.67 -3.81
N ILE A 173 5.56 6.90 -4.19
CA ILE A 173 4.73 8.10 -3.99
C ILE A 173 4.33 8.57 -5.39
N MET A 174 3.05 8.46 -5.72
CA MET A 174 2.54 8.68 -7.07
C MET A 174 1.38 9.66 -7.05
N ALA A 175 1.29 10.51 -8.08
CA ALA A 175 0.07 11.29 -8.31
C ALA A 175 -1.16 10.37 -8.42
N ILE A 176 -2.34 10.81 -7.97
CA ILE A 176 -3.56 10.00 -8.07
C ILE A 176 -3.90 9.64 -9.53
N ASP A 177 -3.59 10.54 -10.46
CA ASP A 177 -3.77 10.33 -11.89
C ASP A 177 -2.57 9.64 -12.55
N GLY A 178 -1.51 9.32 -11.80
CA GLY A 178 -0.26 8.75 -12.27
C GLY A 178 0.59 9.68 -13.16
N SER A 179 0.35 10.99 -13.16
CA SER A 179 1.10 11.97 -13.98
C SER A 179 2.58 12.11 -13.57
N TRP A 180 2.93 11.77 -12.33
CA TRP A 180 4.30 11.74 -11.85
C TRP A 180 4.51 10.63 -10.81
N LEU A 181 5.77 10.22 -10.64
CA LEU A 181 6.20 9.20 -9.68
C LEU A 181 7.47 9.65 -8.96
N ILE A 182 7.54 9.36 -7.66
CA ILE A 182 8.74 9.33 -6.84
C ILE A 182 8.83 7.92 -6.26
N PHE A 183 9.95 7.25 -6.51
CA PHE A 183 10.18 5.88 -6.10
C PHE A 183 11.46 5.77 -5.28
N LYS A 184 11.35 5.13 -4.12
CA LYS A 184 12.47 4.77 -3.24
C LYS A 184 12.63 3.26 -3.29
N SER A 185 13.78 2.78 -3.72
CA SER A 185 14.10 1.35 -3.72
C SER A 185 14.62 0.87 -2.37
N MET A 186 14.53 -0.43 -2.13
CA MET A 186 15.16 -1.08 -0.98
C MET A 186 16.70 -0.98 -1.00
N GLU A 187 17.31 -0.79 -2.17
CA GLU A 187 18.76 -0.56 -2.31
C GLU A 187 19.16 0.90 -1.99
N GLY A 188 18.21 1.74 -1.58
CA GLY A 188 18.44 3.14 -1.24
C GLY A 188 18.50 4.08 -2.44
N GLU A 189 18.28 3.59 -3.66
CA GLU A 189 18.13 4.44 -4.84
C GLU A 189 16.79 5.19 -4.78
N TRP A 190 16.84 6.49 -5.07
CA TRP A 190 15.66 7.31 -5.32
C TRP A 190 15.58 7.63 -6.80
N VAL A 191 14.44 7.41 -7.42
CA VAL A 191 14.19 7.78 -8.82
C VAL A 191 12.86 8.51 -8.94
N PHE A 192 12.76 9.45 -9.86
CA PHE A 192 11.58 10.29 -9.97
C PHE A 192 11.39 10.84 -11.39
N GLY A 193 10.17 11.21 -11.73
CA GLY A 193 9.88 11.84 -13.01
C GLY A 193 8.40 12.02 -13.31
N ARG A 194 8.15 12.50 -14.53
CA ARG A 194 6.82 12.76 -15.09
C ARG A 194 6.68 11.98 -16.40
N LEU A 195 5.43 11.71 -16.79
CA LEU A 195 5.11 11.30 -18.15
C LEU A 195 4.98 12.48 -19.11
#